data_AF-A0A5S4F1I3-F1
#
_entry.id   AF-A0A5S4F1I3-F1
#
_cell.length_a   1.000
_cell.length_b   1.000
_cell.length_c   1.000
_cell.angle_alpha   90.00
_cell.angle_beta   90.00
_cell.angle_gamma   90.00
#
_symmetry.space_group_name_H-M   'P 1'
#
loop_
_entity.id
_entity.type
_entity.pdbx_description
1 polymer ?
#
loop_
_entity_poly.entity_id
_entity_poly.type
_entity_poly.pdbx_seq_one_letter_code
_entity_poly.pdbx_strand_id
1 'polypeptide(L)'
;MTDPIDELIREIAAKHGIAVSRDDPILILQTINTRLLQDSAKAQQIMLDQYKEELEALALRWGNDARDKAERILNASLVASKGAMAKVMQEGAREAAASVRGEVDAALGRVAGAMRDARRVGALNVVASCIACLAAAVALWATVH
;
A
#
# COMPACT_ATOMS: atom_id res chain seq x y z
N MET A 1 -48.05 51.14 9.54
CA MET A 1 -46.65 50.91 9.12
C MET A 1 -46.33 52.03 8.16
N THR A 2 -45.42 52.92 8.54
CA THR A 2 -45.03 54.08 7.70
C THR A 2 -44.26 53.58 6.48
N ASP A 3 -44.46 54.19 5.31
CA ASP A 3 -43.74 53.85 4.09
C ASP A 3 -42.23 54.16 4.29
N PRO A 4 -41.30 53.24 3.99
CA PRO A 4 -39.86 53.48 4.11
C PRO A 4 -39.39 54.72 3.34
N ILE A 5 -40.10 55.13 2.28
CA ILE A 5 -39.82 56.37 1.57
C ILE A 5 -40.18 57.61 2.40
N ASP A 6 -41.30 57.60 3.13
CA ASP A 6 -41.68 58.73 3.99
C ASP A 6 -40.76 58.87 5.20
N GLU A 7 -40.23 57.76 5.69
CA GLU A 7 -39.25 57.72 6.77
C GLU A 7 -37.90 58.31 6.31
N LEU A 8 -37.46 57.96 5.09
CA LEU A 8 -36.29 58.56 4.45
C LEU A 8 -36.47 60.06 4.19
N ILE A 9 -37.64 60.50 3.72
CA ILE A 9 -37.93 61.94 3.51
C ILE A 9 -37.83 62.71 4.83
N ARG A 10 -38.37 62.18 5.93
CA ARG A 10 -38.23 62.79 7.26
C ARG A 10 -36.78 62.82 7.73
N GLU A 11 -36.03 61.76 7.49
CA GLU A 11 -34.63 61.68 7.89
C GLU A 11 -33.76 62.70 7.13
N ILE A 12 -33.98 62.86 5.82
CA ILE A 12 -33.32 63.88 5.01
C ILE A 12 -33.64 65.29 5.53
N ALA A 13 -34.91 65.56 5.82
CA ALA A 13 -35.32 66.84 6.38
C ALA A 13 -34.68 67.11 7.76
N ALA A 14 -34.61 66.10 8.63
CA ALA A 14 -34.02 66.22 9.97
C ALA A 14 -32.50 66.41 9.94
N LYS A 15 -31.77 65.73 9.04
CA LYS A 15 -30.30 65.78 8.97
C LYS A 15 -29.76 66.95 8.15
N HIS A 16 -30.46 67.29 7.07
CA HIS A 16 -29.94 68.25 6.08
C HIS A 16 -30.76 69.55 6.02
N GLY A 17 -31.91 69.62 6.71
CA GLY A 17 -32.77 70.81 6.71
C GLY A 17 -33.49 71.06 5.38
N ILE A 18 -33.52 70.09 4.48
CA ILE A 18 -34.10 70.20 3.13
C ILE A 18 -35.43 69.45 3.09
N ALA A 19 -36.50 70.14 2.71
CA ALA A 19 -37.80 69.52 2.45
C ALA A 19 -37.81 68.92 1.04
N VAL A 20 -38.02 67.61 0.94
CA VAL A 20 -37.96 66.86 -0.32
C VAL A 20 -39.32 66.22 -0.59
N SER A 21 -39.81 66.32 -1.83
CA SER A 21 -41.06 65.69 -2.27
C SER A 21 -40.80 64.31 -2.89
N ARG A 22 -41.83 63.47 -3.01
CA ARG A 22 -41.72 62.17 -3.70
C ARG A 22 -41.32 62.29 -5.18
N ASP A 23 -41.71 63.39 -5.83
CA ASP A 23 -41.38 63.67 -7.23
C ASP A 23 -40.03 64.41 -7.39
N ASP A 24 -39.31 64.64 -6.30
CA ASP A 24 -38.02 65.32 -6.34
C ASP A 24 -36.99 64.45 -7.09
N PRO A 25 -36.18 65.02 -8.01
CA PRO A 25 -35.14 64.29 -8.71
C PRO A 25 -34.20 63.46 -7.82
N ILE A 26 -33.95 63.90 -6.59
CA ILE A 26 -33.08 63.15 -5.66
C ILE A 26 -33.72 61.85 -5.16
N LEU A 27 -35.06 61.81 -5.04
CA LEU A 27 -35.83 60.61 -4.69
C LEU A 27 -35.95 59.65 -5.87
N ILE A 28 -36.01 60.17 -7.10
CA ILE A 28 -35.93 59.35 -8.31
C ILE A 28 -34.57 58.66 -8.41
N LEU A 29 -33.47 59.39 -8.17
CA LEU A 29 -32.12 58.81 -8.12
C LEU A 29 -31.99 57.74 -7.04
N GLN A 30 -32.55 57.96 -5.85
CA GLN A 30 -32.57 56.95 -4.80
C GLN A 30 -33.31 55.68 -5.23
N THR A 31 -34.43 55.82 -5.94
CA THR A 31 -35.21 54.69 -6.46
C THR A 31 -34.40 53.90 -7.49
N ILE A 32 -33.76 54.58 -8.44
CA ILE A 32 -32.89 53.95 -9.46
C ILE A 32 -31.71 53.25 -8.80
N ASN A 33 -31.04 53.90 -7.83
CA ASN A 33 -29.90 53.32 -7.12
C ASN A 33 -30.31 52.07 -6.32
N THR A 34 -31.44 52.13 -5.60
CA THR A 34 -31.98 50.98 -4.87
C THR A 34 -32.25 49.81 -5.81
N ARG A 35 -32.84 50.07 -6.98
CA ARG A 35 -33.10 49.03 -7.98
C ARG A 35 -31.80 48.46 -8.55
N LEU A 36 -30.82 49.30 -8.85
CA LEU A 36 -29.51 48.88 -9.36
C LEU A 36 -28.76 48.02 -8.32
N LEU A 37 -28.83 48.37 -7.03
CA LEU A 37 -28.27 47.56 -5.95
C LEU A 37 -28.96 46.20 -5.84
N GLN A 38 -30.29 46.16 -5.94
CA GLN A 38 -31.05 44.91 -5.94
C GLN A 38 -30.72 44.02 -7.13
N ASP A 39 -30.61 44.60 -8.34
CA ASP A 39 -30.27 43.85 -9.54
C ASP A 39 -28.81 43.39 -9.51
N SER A 40 -27.91 44.19 -8.95
CA SER A 40 -26.51 43.80 -8.70
C SER A 40 -26.42 42.64 -7.71
N ALA A 41 -27.20 42.68 -6.61
CA ALA A 41 -27.24 41.59 -5.64
C ALA A 41 -27.78 40.29 -6.25
N LYS A 42 -28.82 40.37 -7.10
CA LYS A 42 -29.33 39.20 -7.84
C LYS A 42 -28.30 38.63 -8.80
N ALA A 43 -27.62 39.49 -9.57
CA ALA A 43 -26.56 39.06 -10.49
C ALA A 43 -25.41 38.38 -9.73
N GLN A 44 -25.01 38.93 -8.59
CA GLN A 44 -24.00 38.31 -7.72
C GLN A 44 -24.46 36.96 -7.18
N GLN A 45 -25.73 36.82 -6.77
CA GLN A 45 -26.25 35.55 -6.30
C GLN A 45 -26.22 34.47 -7.39
N ILE A 46 -26.64 34.80 -8.62
CA ILE A 46 -26.59 33.88 -9.76
C ILE A 46 -25.15 33.42 -10.02
N MET A 47 -24.20 34.36 -9.97
CA MET A 47 -22.79 34.05 -10.16
C MET A 47 -22.25 33.15 -9.03
N LEU A 48 -22.64 33.37 -7.78
CA LEU A 48 -22.25 32.52 -6.65
C LEU A 48 -22.83 31.11 -6.77
N ASP A 49 -24.08 30.99 -7.22
CA ASP A 49 -24.73 29.69 -7.42
C ASP A 49 -24.00 28.90 -8.52
N GLN A 50 -23.62 29.55 -9.62
CA GLN A 50 -22.81 28.95 -10.68
C GLN A 50 -21.42 28.52 -10.17
N TYR A 51 -20.73 29.39 -9.43
CA TYR A 51 -19.43 29.03 -8.85
C TYR A 51 -19.53 27.84 -7.91
N LYS A 52 -20.60 27.74 -7.12
CA LYS A 52 -20.82 26.60 -6.24
C LYS A 52 -21.02 25.31 -7.03
N GLU A 53 -21.82 25.34 -8.08
CA GLU A 53 -22.03 24.18 -8.97
C GLU A 53 -20.71 23.73 -9.63
N GLU A 54 -19.92 24.68 -10.14
CA GLU A 54 -18.60 24.38 -10.71
C GLU A 54 -17.63 23.78 -9.70
N LEU A 55 -17.63 24.29 -8.45
CA LEU A 55 -16.81 23.74 -7.37
C LEU A 55 -17.23 22.32 -6.99
N GLU A 56 -18.53 22.05 -6.91
CA GLU A 56 -19.04 20.70 -6.64
C GLU A 56 -18.65 19.72 -7.76
N ALA A 57 -18.78 20.15 -9.03
CA ALA A 57 -18.35 19.36 -10.18
C ALA A 57 -16.84 19.09 -10.17
N LEU A 58 -16.02 20.11 -9.87
CA LEU A 58 -14.57 19.98 -9.79
C LEU A 58 -14.16 19.08 -8.62
N ALA A 59 -14.80 19.21 -7.46
CA ALA A 59 -14.54 18.37 -6.30
C ALA A 59 -14.88 16.90 -6.57
N LEU A 60 -16.02 16.62 -7.22
CA LEU A 60 -16.40 15.27 -7.62
C LEU A 60 -15.38 14.68 -8.61
N ARG A 61 -15.01 15.45 -9.62
CA ARG A 61 -14.01 15.03 -10.62
C ARG A 61 -12.65 14.78 -9.99
N TRP A 62 -12.19 15.68 -9.11
CA TRP A 62 -10.95 15.50 -8.37
C TRP A 62 -10.99 14.23 -7.52
N GLY A 63 -12.11 13.97 -6.83
CA GLY A 63 -12.30 12.76 -6.03
C GLY A 63 -12.14 11.49 -6.86
N ASN A 64 -12.75 11.46 -8.05
CA ASN A 64 -12.61 10.34 -8.98
C ASN A 64 -11.19 10.21 -9.52
N ASP A 65 -10.57 11.30 -9.98
CA ASP A 65 -9.19 11.28 -10.50
C ASP A 65 -8.19 10.83 -9.43
N ALA A 66 -8.36 11.26 -8.18
CA ALA A 66 -7.54 10.86 -7.04
C ALA A 66 -7.73 9.36 -6.73
N ARG A 67 -8.97 8.87 -6.76
CA ARG A 67 -9.27 7.45 -6.58
C ARG A 67 -8.63 6.59 -7.67
N ASP A 68 -8.81 6.94 -8.94
CA ASP A 68 -8.24 6.22 -10.08
C ASP A 68 -6.71 6.17 -9.99
N LYS A 69 -6.07 7.28 -9.61
CA LYS A 69 -4.63 7.34 -9.42
C LYS A 69 -4.18 6.46 -8.26
N ALA A 70 -4.91 6.46 -7.14
CA ALA A 70 -4.64 5.59 -6.00
C ALA A 70 -4.78 4.11 -6.37
N GLU A 71 -5.83 3.73 -7.08
CA GLU A 71 -6.06 2.35 -7.55
C GLU A 71 -4.95 1.90 -8.52
N ARG A 72 -4.51 2.76 -9.43
CA ARG A 72 -3.38 2.45 -10.34
C ARG A 72 -2.07 2.23 -9.58
N ILE A 73 -1.73 3.12 -8.65
CA ILE A 73 -0.51 3.00 -7.84
C ILE A 73 -0.58 1.72 -7.00
N LEU A 74 -1.71 1.48 -6.32
CA LEU A 74 -1.91 0.29 -5.50
C LEU A 74 -1.76 -0.99 -6.31
N ASN A 75 -2.38 -1.06 -7.49
CA ASN A 75 -2.26 -2.22 -8.37
C ASN A 75 -0.82 -2.41 -8.87
N ALA A 76 -0.12 -1.35 -9.26
CA ALA A 76 1.28 -1.44 -9.67
C ALA A 76 2.17 -1.94 -8.53
N SER A 77 2.00 -1.40 -7.32
CA SER A 77 2.70 -1.84 -6.11
C SER A 77 2.37 -3.29 -5.75
N LEU A 78 1.12 -3.72 -5.90
CA LEU A 78 0.69 -5.09 -5.63
C LEU A 78 1.32 -6.07 -6.63
N VAL A 79 1.35 -5.73 -7.92
CA VAL A 79 2.01 -6.54 -8.95
C VAL A 79 3.50 -6.66 -8.68
N ALA A 80 4.18 -5.54 -8.37
CA ALA A 80 5.59 -5.55 -8.01
C ALA A 80 5.86 -6.41 -6.76
N SER A 81 5.02 -6.28 -5.72
CA SER A 81 5.14 -7.05 -4.47
C SER A 81 4.93 -8.55 -4.72
N LYS A 82 3.93 -8.93 -5.51
CA LYS A 82 3.71 -10.33 -5.92
C LYS A 82 4.92 -10.90 -6.68
N GLY A 83 5.48 -10.12 -7.60
CA GLY A 83 6.69 -10.50 -8.33
C GLY A 83 7.89 -10.72 -7.41
N ALA A 84 8.11 -9.80 -6.47
CA ALA A 84 9.18 -9.93 -5.47
C ALA A 84 8.97 -11.15 -4.57
N MET A 85 7.74 -11.38 -4.07
CA MET A 85 7.41 -12.55 -3.25
C MET A 85 7.62 -13.85 -4.02
N ALA A 86 7.18 -13.94 -5.27
CA ALA A 86 7.39 -15.13 -6.09
C ALA A 86 8.88 -15.44 -6.26
N LYS A 87 9.70 -14.41 -6.50
CA LYS A 87 11.16 -14.55 -6.62
C LYS A 87 11.79 -15.05 -5.32
N VAL A 88 11.49 -14.40 -4.19
CA VAL A 88 12.01 -14.80 -2.87
C VAL A 88 11.56 -16.22 -2.51
N MET A 89 10.31 -16.58 -2.79
CA MET A 89 9.79 -17.92 -2.55
C MET A 89 10.51 -18.97 -3.41
N GLN A 90 10.79 -18.68 -4.69
CA GLN A 90 11.53 -19.57 -5.56
C GLN A 90 12.99 -19.73 -5.13
N GLU A 91 13.64 -18.63 -4.73
CA GLU A 91 15.01 -18.65 -4.20
C GLU A 91 15.09 -19.46 -2.90
N GLY A 92 14.20 -19.20 -1.94
CA GLY A 92 14.12 -19.95 -0.70
C GLY A 92 13.80 -21.43 -0.90
N ALA A 93 12.92 -21.78 -1.83
CA ALA A 93 12.63 -23.18 -2.17
C ALA A 93 13.85 -23.89 -2.76
N ARG A 94 14.63 -23.21 -3.61
CA ARG A 94 15.88 -23.76 -4.18
C ARG A 94 16.94 -23.95 -3.10
N GLU A 95 17.10 -22.98 -2.22
CA GLU A 95 18.06 -23.04 -1.12
C GLU A 95 17.70 -24.16 -0.13
N ALA A 96 16.42 -24.29 0.24
CA ALA A 96 15.93 -25.37 1.08
C ALA A 96 16.18 -26.75 0.42
N ALA A 97 15.86 -26.90 -0.87
CA ALA A 97 16.12 -28.14 -1.60
C ALA A 97 17.63 -28.47 -1.67
N ALA A 98 18.49 -27.47 -1.85
CA ALA A 98 19.93 -27.65 -1.83
C ALA A 98 20.44 -28.08 -0.44
N SER A 99 19.92 -27.48 0.64
CA SER A 99 20.25 -27.87 2.02
C SER A 99 19.86 -29.31 2.30
N VAL A 100 18.62 -29.69 1.96
CA VAL A 100 18.13 -31.07 2.13
C VAL A 100 19.00 -32.05 1.34
N ARG A 101 19.35 -31.73 0.10
CA ARG A 101 20.23 -32.59 -0.71
C ARG A 101 21.62 -32.73 -0.08
N GLY A 102 22.19 -31.64 0.43
CA GLY A 102 23.48 -31.66 1.13
C GLY A 102 23.45 -32.53 2.38
N GLU A 103 22.38 -32.45 3.18
CA GLU A 103 22.21 -33.30 4.37
C GLU A 103 22.06 -34.78 4.01
N VAL A 104 21.30 -35.08 2.95
CA VAL A 104 21.14 -36.45 2.43
C VAL A 104 22.47 -37.00 1.93
N ASP A 105 23.22 -36.23 1.13
CA ASP A 105 24.52 -36.63 0.61
C ASP A 105 25.54 -36.86 1.75
N ALA A 106 25.52 -36.00 2.78
CA ALA A 106 26.36 -36.16 3.96
C ALA A 106 25.99 -37.41 4.78
N ALA A 107 24.69 -37.70 4.93
CA ALA A 107 24.21 -38.91 5.60
C ALA A 107 24.63 -40.18 4.82
N LEU A 108 24.42 -40.19 3.50
CA LEU A 108 24.84 -41.29 2.64
C LEU A 108 26.36 -41.48 2.65
N GLY A 109 27.13 -40.39 2.66
CA GLY A 109 28.59 -40.42 2.79
C GLY A 109 29.05 -41.09 4.09
N ARG A 110 28.41 -40.76 5.22
CA ARG A 110 28.69 -41.41 6.52
C ARG A 110 28.39 -42.91 6.50
N VAL A 111 27.26 -43.31 5.92
CA VAL A 111 26.88 -44.73 5.79
C VAL A 111 27.88 -45.47 4.90
N ALA A 112 28.25 -44.90 3.75
CA ALA A 112 29.23 -45.50 2.84
C ALA A 112 30.61 -45.64 3.50
N GLY A 113 31.03 -44.65 4.30
CA GLY A 113 32.24 -44.71 5.12
C GLY A 113 32.21 -45.87 6.11
N ALA A 114 31.14 -45.94 6.93
CA ALA A 114 30.97 -47.02 7.90
C ALA A 114 30.95 -48.42 7.26
N MET A 115 30.33 -48.58 6.08
CA MET A 115 30.37 -49.83 5.34
C MET A 115 31.76 -50.22 4.85
N ARG A 116 32.58 -49.24 4.41
CA ARG A 116 33.98 -49.51 4.01
C ARG A 116 34.81 -49.96 5.19
N ASP A 117 34.63 -49.33 6.34
CA ASP A 117 35.34 -49.70 7.56
C ASP A 117 34.91 -51.09 8.05
N ALA A 118 33.61 -51.40 8.02
CA ALA A 118 33.09 -52.74 8.32
C ALA A 118 33.70 -53.81 7.39
N ARG A 119 33.83 -53.53 6.08
CA ARG A 119 34.49 -54.44 5.13
C ARG A 119 35.98 -54.64 5.45
N ARG A 120 36.69 -53.57 5.84
CA ARG A 120 38.10 -53.66 6.25
C ARG A 120 38.28 -54.50 7.50
N VAL A 121 37.46 -54.26 8.52
CA VAL A 121 37.47 -55.07 9.76
C VAL A 121 37.13 -56.52 9.45
N GLY A 122 36.14 -56.77 8.61
CA GLY A 122 35.79 -58.13 8.15
C GLY A 122 36.97 -58.83 7.47
N ALA A 123 37.66 -58.16 6.54
CA ALA A 123 38.84 -58.71 5.88
C ALA A 123 39.97 -59.03 6.87
N LEU A 124 40.25 -58.13 7.81
CA LEU A 124 41.24 -58.35 8.86
C LEU A 124 40.87 -59.54 9.76
N ASN A 125 39.58 -59.68 10.11
CA ASN A 125 39.11 -60.79 10.94
C ASN A 125 39.23 -62.14 10.21
N VAL A 126 38.98 -62.18 8.90
CA VAL A 126 39.22 -63.37 8.08
C VAL A 126 40.71 -63.76 8.10
N VAL A 127 41.61 -62.79 7.93
CA VAL A 127 43.07 -63.04 8.00
C VAL A 127 43.47 -63.55 9.39
N ALA A 128 42.99 -62.92 10.45
CA ALA A 128 43.25 -63.36 11.82
C ALA A 128 42.76 -64.79 12.08
N SER A 129 41.57 -65.13 11.57
CA SER A 129 41.01 -66.48 11.68
C SER A 129 41.87 -67.51 10.94
N CYS A 130 42.37 -67.20 9.74
CA CYS A 130 43.31 -68.08 9.03
C CYS A 130 44.58 -68.34 9.84
N ILE A 131 45.16 -67.30 10.44
CA ILE A 131 46.36 -67.42 11.29
C ILE A 131 46.07 -68.27 12.53
N ALA A 132 44.95 -68.04 13.20
CA ALA A 132 44.53 -68.81 14.37
C ALA A 132 44.32 -70.30 14.03
N CYS A 133 43.70 -70.61 12.90
CA CYS A 133 43.54 -71.98 12.41
C CYS A 133 44.90 -72.66 12.16
N LEU A 134 45.84 -71.96 11.53
CA LEU A 134 47.20 -72.47 11.31
C LEU A 134 47.93 -72.72 12.63
N ALA A 135 47.86 -71.78 13.57
CA ALA A 135 48.48 -71.93 14.89
C ALA A 135 47.89 -73.12 15.66
N ALA A 136 46.56 -73.31 15.63
CA ALA A 136 45.89 -74.46 16.24
C ALA A 136 46.32 -75.78 15.59
N ALA A 137 46.45 -75.82 14.26
CA ALA A 137 46.93 -77.00 13.54
C ALA A 137 48.38 -77.36 13.93
N VAL A 138 49.26 -76.37 14.04
CA VAL A 138 50.65 -76.54 14.49
C VAL A 138 50.70 -77.05 15.93
N ALA A 139 49.89 -76.48 16.83
CA ALA A 139 49.84 -76.91 18.22
C ALA A 139 49.34 -78.36 18.36
N LEU A 140 48.28 -78.73 17.63
CA LEU A 140 47.80 -80.12 17.57
C LEU A 140 48.88 -81.08 17.07
N TRP A 141 49.60 -80.70 16.00
CA TRP A 141 50.69 -81.51 15.45
C TRP A 141 51.81 -81.73 16.48
N ALA A 142 52.22 -80.68 17.19
CA ALA A 142 53.26 -80.75 18.23
C ALA A 142 52.85 -81.55 19.49
N THR A 143 51.55 -81.80 19.70
CA THR A 143 51.07 -82.65 20.81
C THR A 143 50.91 -84.12 20.44
N VAL A 144 50.83 -84.43 19.14
CA VAL A 144 50.59 -85.80 18.60
C VAL A 144 51.88 -86.48 18.12
N HIS A 145 52.98 -85.73 18.00
CA HIS A 145 54.35 -86.23 17.77
C HIS A 145 55.24 -85.88 18.98
#